data_AF-A0A536Z1V1-F1
#
_entry.id   AF-A0A536Z1V1-F1
#
_cell.length_a   1.000
_cell.length_b   1.000
_cell.length_c   1.000
_cell.angle_alpha   90.00
_cell.angle_beta   90.00
_cell.angle_gamma   90.00
#
_symmetry.space_group_name_H-M   'P 1'
#
loop_
_entity.id
_entity.type
_entity.pdbx_description
1 polymer ?
#
loop_
_entity_poly.entity_id
_entity_poly.type
_entity_poly.pdbx_seq_one_letter_code
_entity_poly.pdbx_strand_id
1 'polypeptide(L)'
;MSRCSPTVIEFDAVYYDGRTSARKAARVQAYTQSLYVTGEGGFKLEVPLANVRVEPPLAGTRRILHLPGGAQLQTDADAALRALFPRSNRLETWVHALESRWPLALAGVVVAAAFSWWCVVYGLPLAAGLVATHVPVQVEVKLGEQTLASIDQAVCDKSDIGLAKQDKVRQDLAALTARLDDGYDYRLEFRACKGLGANAFALPGGTIVITDALVRLAENDAQISAVLAHEIGHVRHRHGLRLAIQAAGLAALIAALAGDAVSITGLAVTLPTALLQSGYSRQLEDEADTYAFRRLKEIGLSPKYFAEILARMEGQKRGRAAGGTDGRGGFGYLSTHPATAERIERALSAP
;
A
#
# COMPACT_ATOMS: atom_id res chain seq x y z
N MET A 1 55.47 -8.31 50.48
CA MET A 1 55.97 -7.62 49.27
C MET A 1 55.25 -8.20 48.05
N SER A 2 54.80 -7.31 47.17
CA SER A 2 54.44 -7.51 45.76
C SER A 2 53.25 -8.41 45.40
N ARG A 3 52.02 -7.85 45.48
CA ARG A 3 50.97 -8.18 44.50
C ARG A 3 51.08 -7.18 43.35
N CYS A 4 51.95 -7.48 42.39
CA CYS A 4 51.82 -6.92 41.04
C CYS A 4 50.74 -7.74 40.33
N SER A 5 49.56 -7.17 40.14
CA SER A 5 48.69 -7.53 39.02
C SER A 5 48.50 -6.28 38.18
N PRO A 6 48.75 -6.35 36.87
CA PRO A 6 48.92 -5.19 36.02
C PRO A 6 47.61 -4.44 35.85
N THR A 7 47.75 -3.13 35.63
CA THR A 7 46.71 -2.11 35.72
C THR A 7 45.40 -2.50 35.04
N VAL A 8 44.39 -2.12 35.79
CA VAL A 8 43.01 -2.54 35.89
C VAL A 8 42.25 -1.26 35.63
N ILE A 9 41.26 -1.29 34.76
CA ILE A 9 40.61 -0.07 34.26
C ILE A 9 40.15 0.76 35.46
N GLU A 10 40.72 1.96 35.58
CA GLU A 10 40.50 2.85 36.70
C GLU A 10 39.71 4.07 36.23
N PHE A 11 38.67 4.40 36.98
CA PHE A 11 37.84 5.56 36.69
C PHE A 11 37.24 6.17 37.96
N ASP A 12 37.00 7.47 37.93
CA ASP A 12 36.33 8.18 39.01
C ASP A 12 34.80 8.06 38.85
N ALA A 13 34.10 7.94 39.98
CA ALA A 13 32.66 7.80 40.05
C ALA A 13 32.10 8.50 41.30
N VAL A 14 30.79 8.72 41.33
CA VAL A 14 30.05 9.14 42.51
C VAL A 14 29.28 7.95 43.05
N TYR A 15 29.55 7.57 44.29
CA TYR A 15 28.88 6.49 44.99
C TYR A 15 27.66 6.99 45.77
N TYR A 16 26.57 6.24 45.67
CA TYR A 16 25.37 6.37 46.49
C TYR A 16 25.07 5.03 47.14
N ASP A 17 24.73 5.05 48.43
CA ASP A 17 24.53 3.85 49.25
C ASP A 17 23.13 3.22 49.11
N GLY A 18 22.24 3.82 48.31
CA GLY A 18 20.87 3.36 48.11
C GLY A 18 19.92 3.60 49.28
N ARG A 19 20.42 4.18 50.38
CA ARG A 19 19.64 4.47 51.60
C ARG A 19 19.52 5.97 51.85
N THR A 20 20.50 6.73 51.38
CA THR A 20 20.59 8.19 51.51
C THR A 20 20.96 8.82 50.17
N SER A 21 20.56 10.07 49.96
CA SER A 21 20.92 10.84 48.75
C SER A 21 22.34 11.44 48.83
N ALA A 22 23.16 11.02 49.79
CA ALA A 22 24.49 11.56 50.02
C ALA A 22 25.45 11.13 48.89
N ARG A 23 26.10 12.13 48.27
CA ARG A 23 27.10 11.93 47.21
C ARG A 23 28.46 11.71 47.85
N LYS A 24 29.11 10.58 47.54
CA LYS A 24 30.49 10.32 47.97
C LYS A 24 31.37 10.15 46.75
N ALA A 25 32.46 10.92 46.66
CA ALA A 25 33.45 10.70 45.62
C ALA A 25 34.07 9.31 45.80
N ALA A 26 34.19 8.55 44.71
CA ALA A 26 34.74 7.21 44.74
C ALA A 26 35.65 6.96 43.53
N ARG A 27 36.72 6.22 43.77
CA ARG A 27 37.61 5.71 42.73
C ARG A 27 37.35 4.23 42.56
N VAL A 28 37.12 3.83 41.31
CA VAL A 28 36.77 2.46 40.95
C VAL A 28 37.93 1.84 40.20
N GLN A 29 38.39 0.69 40.68
CA GLN A 29 39.43 -0.13 40.06
C GLN A 29 38.82 -1.47 39.66
N ALA A 30 38.69 -1.69 38.35
CA ALA A 30 38.01 -2.85 37.78
C ALA A 30 38.95 -3.98 37.33
N TYR A 31 38.95 -5.09 38.07
CA TYR A 31 39.76 -6.29 37.80
C TYR A 31 38.98 -7.31 36.98
N THR A 32 39.64 -8.39 36.57
CA THR A 32 39.06 -9.46 35.74
C THR A 32 37.79 -10.08 36.31
N GLN A 33 37.59 -10.06 37.64
CA GLN A 33 36.42 -10.67 38.29
C GLN A 33 35.70 -9.79 39.32
N SER A 34 36.33 -8.72 39.81
CA SER A 34 35.78 -7.84 40.85
C SER A 34 36.05 -6.36 40.56
N LEU A 35 35.08 -5.51 40.90
CA LEU A 35 35.21 -4.06 41.01
C LEU A 35 35.58 -3.71 42.45
N TYR A 36 36.66 -2.94 42.63
CA TYR A 36 37.02 -2.37 43.92
C TYR A 36 36.68 -0.87 43.91
N VAL A 37 35.79 -0.48 44.81
CA VAL A 37 35.34 0.90 44.98
C VAL A 37 35.96 1.45 46.26
N THR A 38 36.79 2.47 46.14
CA THR A 38 37.37 3.19 47.28
C THR A 38 36.77 4.59 47.33
N GLY A 39 36.05 4.91 48.41
CA GLY A 39 35.40 6.20 48.52
C GLY A 39 35.94 7.11 49.62
N GLU A 40 35.52 8.36 49.54
CA GLU A 40 35.82 9.41 50.52
C GLU A 40 35.34 8.98 51.92
N GLY A 41 36.24 9.07 52.92
CA GLY A 41 36.03 8.50 54.27
C GLY A 41 36.62 7.09 54.46
N GLY A 42 37.37 6.57 53.49
CA GLY A 42 38.20 5.36 53.65
C GLY A 42 37.43 4.04 53.52
N PHE A 43 36.17 4.06 53.10
CA PHE A 43 35.42 2.83 52.85
C PHE A 43 35.92 2.14 51.58
N LYS A 44 35.94 0.81 51.63
CA LYS A 44 36.35 -0.07 50.54
C LYS A 44 35.26 -1.10 50.32
N LEU A 45 34.80 -1.21 49.09
CA LEU A 45 33.80 -2.19 48.69
C LEU A 45 34.37 -3.03 47.53
N GLU A 46 34.26 -4.34 47.65
CA GLU A 46 34.55 -5.27 46.58
C GLU A 46 33.23 -5.85 46.07
N VAL A 47 32.97 -5.73 44.76
CA VAL A 47 31.77 -6.24 44.11
C VAL A 47 32.16 -7.13 42.94
N PRO A 48 31.73 -8.41 42.91
CA PRO A 48 31.94 -9.26 41.73
C PRO A 48 31.30 -8.64 40.49
N LEU A 49 32.03 -8.59 39.36
CA LEU A 49 31.49 -8.00 38.11
C LEU A 49 30.17 -8.65 37.67
N ALA A 50 29.99 -9.94 37.96
CA ALA A 50 28.75 -10.68 37.67
C ALA A 50 27.50 -10.09 38.36
N ASN A 51 27.67 -9.36 39.45
CA ASN A 51 26.58 -8.76 40.24
C ASN A 51 26.36 -7.28 39.93
N VAL A 52 27.05 -6.74 38.93
CA VAL A 52 26.96 -5.34 38.52
C VAL A 52 26.05 -5.23 37.31
N ARG A 53 25.00 -4.42 37.40
CA ARG A 53 24.12 -4.12 36.26
C ARG A 53 24.37 -2.71 35.78
N VAL A 54 24.71 -2.56 34.50
CA VAL A 54 24.98 -1.25 33.89
C VAL A 54 23.75 -0.79 33.12
N GLU A 55 23.32 0.45 33.35
CA GLU A 55 22.22 1.03 32.58
C GLU A 55 22.64 1.32 31.13
N PRO A 56 21.69 1.21 30.18
CA PRO A 56 21.88 1.71 28.83
C PRO A 56 22.25 3.20 28.86
N PRO A 57 23.22 3.64 28.03
CA PRO A 57 23.59 5.04 27.94
C PRO A 57 22.43 5.87 27.40
N LEU A 58 22.07 6.93 28.12
CA LEU A 58 21.16 7.98 27.68
C LEU A 58 21.97 9.23 27.33
N ALA A 59 21.66 9.85 26.19
CA ALA A 59 22.40 11.01 25.69
C ALA A 59 22.41 12.16 26.71
N GLY A 60 23.60 12.63 27.08
CA GLY A 60 23.79 13.76 28.00
C GLY A 60 23.71 13.43 29.50
N THR A 61 23.67 12.14 29.88
CA THR A 61 23.63 11.72 31.30
C THR A 61 24.85 10.91 31.72
N ARG A 62 25.16 10.95 33.02
CA ARG A 62 26.20 10.10 33.62
C ARG A 62 25.78 8.63 33.53
N ARG A 63 26.73 7.75 33.26
CA ARG A 63 26.47 6.30 33.23
C ARG A 63 26.23 5.80 34.65
N ILE A 64 25.18 5.00 34.83
CA ILE A 64 24.79 4.44 36.12
C ILE A 64 25.11 2.95 36.16
N LEU A 65 25.79 2.51 37.23
CA LEU A 65 26.00 1.11 37.56
C LEU A 65 25.25 0.80 38.86
N HIS A 66 24.38 -0.19 38.83
CA HIS A 66 23.69 -0.72 40.00
C HIS A 66 24.55 -1.79 40.65
N LEU A 67 24.79 -1.64 41.95
CA LEU A 67 25.51 -2.55 42.82
C LEU A 67 24.52 -3.35 43.68
N PRO A 68 24.93 -4.53 44.20
CA PRO A 68 24.08 -5.30 45.11
C PRO A 68 23.71 -4.48 46.36
N GLY A 69 22.48 -4.66 46.84
CA GLY A 69 21.97 -3.95 48.02
C GLY A 69 21.41 -2.54 47.74
N GLY A 70 21.22 -2.18 46.47
CA GLY A 70 20.57 -0.91 46.07
C GLY A 70 21.53 0.28 45.93
N ALA A 71 22.83 0.06 46.15
CA ALA A 71 23.85 1.08 45.92
C ALA A 71 24.07 1.32 44.42
N GLN A 72 24.51 2.52 44.06
CA GLN A 72 24.77 2.88 42.66
C GLN A 72 26.03 3.72 42.50
N LEU A 73 26.70 3.55 41.36
CA LEU A 73 27.84 4.36 40.93
C LEU A 73 27.45 5.16 39.70
N GLN A 74 27.74 6.46 39.71
CA GLN A 74 27.54 7.33 38.55
C GLN A 74 28.89 7.83 38.04
N THR A 75 29.21 7.60 36.77
CA THR A 75 30.50 8.01 36.18
C THR A 75 30.35 8.63 34.80
N ASP A 76 31.27 9.52 34.47
CA ASP A 76 31.43 10.11 33.13
C ASP A 76 32.40 9.28 32.25
N ALA A 77 33.03 8.24 32.81
CA ALA A 77 34.03 7.40 32.15
C ALA A 77 33.41 6.32 31.24
N ASP A 78 32.73 6.76 30.19
CA ASP A 78 32.01 5.88 29.26
C ASP A 78 32.94 4.87 28.55
N ALA A 79 34.15 5.29 28.18
CA ALA A 79 35.15 4.42 27.55
C ALA A 79 35.58 3.25 28.47
N ALA A 80 35.75 3.51 29.77
CA ALA A 80 36.09 2.50 30.76
C ALA A 80 34.98 1.45 30.90
N LEU A 81 33.71 1.89 30.91
CA LEU A 81 32.57 0.99 31.03
C LEU A 81 32.35 0.12 29.79
N ARG A 82 32.58 0.65 28.58
CA ARG A 82 32.49 -0.15 27.36
C ARG A 82 33.52 -1.27 27.29
N ALA A 83 34.71 -1.03 27.84
CA ALA A 83 35.78 -2.04 27.90
C ALA A 83 35.48 -3.13 28.94
N LEU A 84 34.80 -2.79 30.04
CA LEU A 84 34.42 -3.73 31.11
C LEU A 84 33.15 -4.53 30.80
N PHE A 85 32.19 -3.90 30.12
CA PHE A 85 30.91 -4.49 29.76
C PHE A 85 30.69 -4.36 28.24
N PRO A 86 31.44 -5.10 27.42
CA PRO A 86 31.23 -5.12 25.98
C PRO A 86 29.80 -5.62 25.70
N ARG A 87 29.02 -4.83 24.96
CA ARG A 87 27.65 -5.20 24.57
C ARG A 87 27.67 -6.50 23.76
N SER A 88 26.89 -7.48 24.18
CA SER A 88 26.83 -8.81 23.55
C SER A 88 25.98 -8.84 22.26
N ASN A 89 25.08 -7.86 22.06
CA ASN A 89 24.16 -7.87 20.93
C ASN A 89 24.61 -6.95 19.82
N ARG A 90 24.96 -7.54 18.67
CA ARG A 90 25.32 -6.80 17.44
C ARG A 90 24.22 -5.79 17.07
N LEU A 91 22.95 -6.18 17.18
CA LEU A 91 21.79 -5.33 16.87
C LEU A 91 21.77 -4.03 17.68
N GLU A 92 22.09 -4.07 18.98
CA GLU A 92 22.12 -2.87 19.84
C GLU A 92 23.23 -1.90 19.45
N THR A 93 24.37 -2.43 19.01
CA THR A 93 25.49 -1.61 18.50
C THR A 93 25.11 -0.93 17.18
N TRP A 94 24.40 -1.62 16.28
CA TRP A 94 23.89 -1.05 15.03
C TRP A 94 22.83 0.02 15.26
N VAL A 95 21.85 -0.23 16.14
CA VAL A 95 20.80 0.74 16.48
C VAL A 95 21.41 2.00 17.09
N HIS A 96 22.36 1.85 18.03
CA HIS A 96 23.02 2.99 18.64
C HIS A 96 23.91 3.78 17.65
N ALA A 97 24.53 3.11 16.68
CA ALA A 97 25.26 3.78 15.59
C ALA A 97 24.33 4.61 14.69
N LEU A 98 23.09 4.13 14.46
CA LEU A 98 22.04 4.90 13.78
C LEU A 98 21.58 6.11 14.62
N GLU A 99 21.37 5.93 15.92
CA GLU A 99 20.90 6.99 16.84
C GLU A 99 21.95 8.09 17.08
N SER A 100 23.23 7.71 17.21
CA SER A 100 24.32 8.64 17.50
C SER A 100 24.70 9.53 16.31
N ARG A 101 24.24 9.19 15.10
CA ARG A 101 24.50 9.94 13.87
C ARG A 101 23.18 10.30 13.20
N TRP A 102 22.69 11.51 13.46
CA TRP A 102 21.43 12.00 12.88
C TRP A 102 21.31 11.81 11.34
N PRO A 103 22.39 11.85 10.51
CA PRO A 103 22.26 11.56 9.07
C PRO A 103 21.95 10.08 8.78
N LEU A 104 22.45 9.15 9.60
CA LEU A 104 22.15 7.72 9.48
C LEU A 104 20.71 7.43 9.92
N ALA A 105 20.23 8.08 10.99
CA ALA A 105 18.83 8.02 11.37
C ALA A 105 17.91 8.51 10.24
N LEU A 106 18.23 9.67 9.65
CA LEU A 106 17.48 10.22 8.51
C LEU A 106 17.52 9.28 7.30
N ALA A 107 18.69 8.73 6.96
CA ALA A 107 18.82 7.76 5.88
C ALA A 107 17.98 6.51 6.13
N GLY A 108 17.94 6.00 7.37
CA GLY A 108 17.08 4.88 7.77
C GLY A 108 15.59 5.18 7.56
N VAL A 109 15.13 6.39 7.94
CA VAL A 109 13.74 6.83 7.70
C VAL A 109 13.44 6.90 6.20
N VAL A 110 14.34 7.46 5.39
CA VAL A 110 14.17 7.54 3.94
C VAL A 110 14.10 6.15 3.32
N VAL A 111 14.97 5.22 3.73
CA VAL A 111 14.93 3.83 3.25
C VAL A 111 13.64 3.13 3.65
N ALA A 112 13.19 3.28 4.90
CA ALA A 112 11.92 2.72 5.36
C ALA A 112 10.72 3.29 4.61
N ALA A 113 10.70 4.59 4.34
CA ALA A 113 9.65 5.24 3.55
C ALA A 113 9.67 4.76 2.09
N ALA A 114 10.86 4.67 1.47
CA ALA A 114 11.02 4.16 0.12
C ALA A 114 10.60 2.68 0.00
N PHE A 115 10.96 1.86 0.98
CA PHE A 115 10.54 0.45 1.03
C PHE A 115 9.03 0.33 1.21
N SER A 116 8.43 1.11 2.12
CA SER A 116 6.98 1.11 2.33
C SER A 116 6.23 1.55 1.07
N TRP A 117 6.70 2.62 0.42
CA TRP A 117 6.20 3.06 -0.88
C TRP A 117 6.28 1.95 -1.92
N TRP A 118 7.43 1.28 -2.01
CA TRP A 118 7.62 0.16 -2.94
C TRP A 118 6.68 -1.01 -2.63
N CYS A 119 6.49 -1.38 -1.37
CA CYS A 119 5.54 -2.41 -0.97
C CYS A 119 4.10 -2.06 -1.35
N VAL A 120 3.69 -0.79 -1.20
CA VAL A 120 2.33 -0.37 -1.58
C VAL A 120 2.17 -0.30 -3.10
N VAL A 121 3.14 0.25 -3.82
CA VAL A 121 3.04 0.50 -5.27
C VAL A 121 3.33 -0.74 -6.12
N TYR A 122 4.21 -1.63 -5.67
CA TYR A 122 4.62 -2.81 -6.43
C TYR A 122 4.32 -4.12 -5.69
N GLY A 123 4.56 -4.17 -4.38
CA GLY A 123 4.32 -5.37 -3.57
C GLY A 123 2.85 -5.79 -3.53
N LEU A 124 1.95 -4.86 -3.23
CA LEU A 124 0.51 -5.12 -3.17
C LEU A 124 -0.06 -5.53 -4.53
N PRO A 125 0.23 -4.87 -5.67
CA PRO A 125 -0.26 -5.33 -6.97
C PRO A 125 0.23 -6.73 -7.34
N LEU A 126 1.49 -7.05 -7.06
CA LEU A 126 2.05 -8.37 -7.32
C LEU A 126 1.36 -9.44 -6.48
N ALA A 127 1.21 -9.19 -5.17
CA ALA A 127 0.49 -10.10 -4.28
C ALA A 127 -0.99 -10.26 -4.69
N ALA A 128 -1.66 -9.17 -5.07
CA ALA A 128 -3.04 -9.21 -5.53
C ALA A 128 -3.22 -10.00 -6.83
N GLY A 129 -2.27 -9.89 -7.76
CA GLY A 129 -2.26 -10.71 -8.98
C GLY A 129 -2.17 -12.21 -8.67
N LEU A 130 -1.31 -12.60 -7.73
CA LEU A 130 -1.16 -13.98 -7.28
C LEU A 130 -2.40 -14.47 -6.52
N VAL A 131 -2.95 -13.68 -5.60
CA VAL A 131 -4.15 -14.08 -4.85
C VAL A 131 -5.34 -14.22 -5.81
N ALA A 132 -5.47 -13.30 -6.77
CA ALA A 132 -6.57 -13.34 -7.73
C ALA A 132 -6.65 -14.69 -8.45
N THR A 133 -5.54 -15.29 -8.90
CA THR A 133 -5.58 -16.59 -9.61
C THR A 133 -6.16 -17.74 -8.79
N HIS A 134 -6.11 -17.65 -7.46
CA HIS A 134 -6.64 -18.67 -6.54
C HIS A 134 -8.07 -18.41 -6.07
N VAL A 135 -8.62 -17.21 -6.33
CA VAL A 135 -10.01 -16.90 -5.98
C VAL A 135 -10.94 -17.62 -6.97
N PRO A 136 -11.98 -18.36 -6.51
CA PRO A 136 -12.99 -18.92 -7.39
C PRO A 136 -13.89 -17.86 -8.03
N VAL A 137 -14.35 -18.09 -9.26
CA VAL A 137 -15.25 -17.16 -10.00
C VAL A 137 -16.53 -16.85 -9.22
N GLN A 138 -17.04 -17.78 -8.42
CA GLN A 138 -18.26 -17.59 -7.63
C GLN A 138 -18.10 -16.48 -6.58
N VAL A 139 -16.88 -16.27 -6.06
CA VAL A 139 -16.59 -15.18 -5.12
C VAL A 139 -16.59 -13.85 -5.86
N GLU A 140 -16.06 -13.81 -7.09
CA GLU A 140 -16.10 -12.62 -7.92
C GLU A 140 -17.52 -12.24 -8.30
N VAL A 141 -18.37 -13.21 -8.68
CA VAL A 141 -19.78 -12.94 -9.02
C VAL A 141 -20.50 -12.27 -7.85
N LYS A 142 -20.33 -12.77 -6.62
CA LYS A 142 -20.91 -12.15 -5.42
C LYS A 142 -20.39 -10.74 -5.18
N LEU A 143 -19.08 -10.53 -5.37
CA LEU A 143 -18.48 -9.21 -5.23
C LEU A 143 -19.03 -8.24 -6.30
N GLY A 144 -19.22 -8.71 -7.53
CA GLY A 144 -19.84 -7.95 -8.62
C GLY A 144 -21.29 -7.58 -8.33
N GLU A 145 -22.10 -8.52 -7.84
CA GLU A 145 -23.50 -8.27 -7.47
C GLU A 145 -23.62 -7.23 -6.34
N GLN A 146 -22.77 -7.33 -5.32
CA GLN A 146 -22.71 -6.34 -4.24
C GLN A 146 -22.28 -4.97 -4.76
N THR A 147 -21.26 -4.94 -5.63
CA THR A 147 -20.78 -3.68 -6.22
C THR A 147 -21.87 -3.02 -7.08
N LEU A 148 -22.59 -3.81 -7.90
CA LEU A 148 -23.72 -3.31 -8.69
C LEU A 148 -24.82 -2.73 -7.80
N ALA A 149 -25.20 -3.44 -6.74
CA ALA A 149 -26.22 -2.96 -5.80
C ALA A 149 -25.80 -1.63 -5.13
N SER A 150 -24.52 -1.50 -4.74
CA SER A 150 -24.00 -0.24 -4.19
C SER A 150 -24.01 0.91 -5.21
N ILE A 151 -23.70 0.64 -6.47
CA ILE A 151 -23.73 1.63 -7.55
C ILE A 151 -25.15 2.10 -7.83
N ASP A 152 -26.10 1.17 -7.92
CA ASP A 152 -27.51 1.45 -8.14
C ASP A 152 -28.12 2.24 -6.97
N GLN A 153 -27.64 2.03 -5.74
CA GLN A 153 -28.08 2.83 -4.60
C GLN A 153 -27.46 4.23 -4.56
N ALA A 154 -26.22 4.38 -5.02
CA ALA A 154 -25.44 5.60 -4.81
C ALA A 154 -25.50 6.58 -5.99
N VAL A 155 -25.46 6.09 -7.24
CA VAL A 155 -25.14 6.95 -8.41
C VAL A 155 -26.00 6.66 -9.65
N CYS A 156 -26.58 5.46 -9.77
CA CYS A 156 -27.23 5.02 -11.00
C CYS A 156 -28.71 4.69 -10.85
N ASP A 157 -29.51 5.17 -11.80
CA ASP A 157 -30.92 4.85 -11.95
C ASP A 157 -31.13 3.86 -13.11
N LYS A 158 -32.37 3.38 -13.28
CA LYS A 158 -32.76 2.56 -14.44
C LYS A 158 -32.50 3.30 -15.74
N SER A 159 -32.01 2.56 -16.75
CA SER A 159 -31.74 3.10 -18.09
C SER A 159 -33.02 3.57 -18.80
N ASP A 160 -32.86 4.62 -19.60
CA ASP A 160 -33.89 5.14 -20.51
C ASP A 160 -33.69 4.71 -21.98
N ILE A 161 -32.65 3.92 -22.27
CA ILE A 161 -32.35 3.42 -23.61
C ILE A 161 -33.44 2.42 -24.02
N GLY A 162 -34.00 2.58 -25.22
CA GLY A 162 -35.06 1.71 -25.73
C GLY A 162 -34.63 0.24 -25.83
N LEU A 163 -35.55 -0.68 -25.54
CA LEU A 163 -35.28 -2.12 -25.47
C LEU A 163 -34.64 -2.68 -26.74
N ALA A 164 -35.09 -2.26 -27.93
CA ALA A 164 -34.50 -2.71 -29.20
C ALA A 164 -33.00 -2.38 -29.31
N LYS A 165 -32.57 -1.21 -28.81
CA LYS A 165 -31.15 -0.82 -28.77
C LYS A 165 -30.40 -1.65 -27.73
N GLN A 166 -30.99 -1.87 -26.55
CA GLN A 166 -30.37 -2.71 -25.54
C GLN A 166 -30.15 -4.14 -26.04
N ASP A 167 -31.14 -4.73 -26.69
CA ASP A 167 -31.08 -6.10 -27.20
C ASP A 167 -30.06 -6.22 -28.32
N LYS A 168 -29.95 -5.20 -29.19
CA LYS A 168 -28.91 -5.16 -30.23
C LYS A 168 -27.51 -5.17 -29.62
N VAL A 169 -27.25 -4.31 -28.63
CA VAL A 169 -25.93 -4.23 -27.99
C VAL A 169 -25.65 -5.50 -27.15
N ARG A 170 -26.67 -6.13 -26.53
CA ARG A 170 -26.52 -7.44 -25.88
C ARG A 170 -26.15 -8.53 -26.88
N GLN A 171 -26.71 -8.52 -28.08
CA GLN A 171 -26.30 -9.45 -29.14
C GLN A 171 -24.85 -9.21 -29.58
N ASP A 172 -24.43 -7.95 -29.69
CA ASP A 172 -23.05 -7.60 -30.01
C ASP A 172 -22.08 -8.06 -28.90
N LEU A 173 -22.48 -7.93 -27.62
CA LEU A 173 -21.73 -8.53 -26.50
C LEU A 173 -21.65 -10.04 -26.61
N ALA A 174 -22.76 -10.72 -26.93
CA ALA A 174 -22.78 -12.17 -27.11
C ALA A 174 -21.85 -12.62 -28.24
N ALA A 175 -21.73 -11.85 -29.33
CA ALA A 175 -20.75 -12.12 -30.38
C ALA A 175 -19.31 -11.93 -29.89
N LEU A 176 -19.05 -10.89 -29.09
CA LEU A 176 -17.75 -10.65 -28.47
C LEU A 176 -17.37 -11.75 -27.47
N THR A 177 -18.31 -12.37 -26.78
CA THR A 177 -18.03 -13.41 -25.77
C THR A 177 -18.23 -14.84 -26.29
N ALA A 178 -18.70 -14.99 -27.53
CA ALA A 178 -18.87 -16.28 -28.17
C ALA A 178 -17.55 -17.06 -28.19
N ARG A 179 -17.59 -18.31 -27.70
CA ARG A 179 -16.45 -19.25 -27.64
C ARG A 179 -15.34 -18.86 -26.66
N LEU A 180 -15.58 -17.91 -25.74
CA LEU A 180 -14.69 -17.73 -24.60
C LEU A 180 -14.89 -18.90 -23.62
N ASP A 181 -13.81 -19.61 -23.32
CA ASP A 181 -13.77 -20.68 -22.32
C ASP A 181 -13.00 -20.20 -21.09
N ASP A 182 -13.58 -19.21 -20.40
CA ASP A 182 -12.98 -18.56 -19.24
C ASP A 182 -13.83 -18.65 -17.97
N GLY A 183 -14.98 -19.34 -18.06
CA GLY A 183 -15.86 -19.63 -16.93
C GLY A 183 -16.73 -18.46 -16.48
N TYR A 184 -16.72 -17.33 -17.20
CA TYR A 184 -17.59 -16.19 -16.89
C TYR A 184 -18.90 -16.24 -17.68
N ASP A 185 -19.99 -15.88 -17.01
CA ASP A 185 -21.25 -15.55 -17.65
C ASP A 185 -21.34 -14.03 -17.80
N TYR A 186 -21.05 -13.55 -19.01
CA TYR A 186 -21.00 -12.12 -19.30
C TYR A 186 -22.40 -11.52 -19.37
N ARG A 187 -22.66 -10.50 -18.54
CA ARG A 187 -23.95 -9.80 -18.46
C ARG A 187 -23.78 -8.33 -18.77
N LEU A 188 -24.74 -7.74 -19.49
CA LEU A 188 -24.75 -6.31 -19.80
C LEU A 188 -25.88 -5.58 -19.10
N GLU A 189 -25.51 -4.59 -18.29
CA GLU A 189 -26.41 -3.76 -17.52
C GLU A 189 -26.39 -2.32 -18.03
N PHE A 190 -27.53 -1.81 -18.49
CA PHE A 190 -27.68 -0.42 -18.89
C PHE A 190 -28.08 0.42 -17.68
N ARG A 191 -27.44 1.57 -17.48
CA ARG A 191 -27.72 2.45 -16.34
C ARG A 191 -27.70 3.93 -16.70
N ALA A 192 -28.66 4.67 -16.13
CA ALA A 192 -28.69 6.12 -16.18
C ALA A 192 -27.92 6.67 -14.97
N CYS A 193 -26.62 6.91 -15.13
CA CYS A 193 -25.75 7.29 -14.02
C CYS A 193 -25.50 8.80 -13.94
N LYS A 194 -25.91 9.42 -12.83
CA LYS A 194 -25.73 10.86 -12.60
C LYS A 194 -24.28 11.18 -12.28
N GLY A 195 -23.68 12.16 -12.96
CA GLY A 195 -22.30 12.60 -12.71
C GLY A 195 -21.18 11.71 -13.28
N LEU A 196 -21.49 10.47 -13.69
CA LEU A 196 -20.54 9.58 -14.39
C LEU A 196 -20.40 9.94 -15.88
N GLY A 197 -21.42 10.50 -16.54
CA GLY A 197 -21.34 10.83 -17.97
C GLY A 197 -21.13 9.58 -18.86
N ALA A 198 -20.51 9.75 -20.03
CA ALA A 198 -20.23 8.64 -20.93
C ALA A 198 -19.17 7.71 -20.31
N ASN A 199 -19.59 6.50 -19.92
CA ASN A 199 -18.77 5.53 -19.21
C ASN A 199 -19.25 4.09 -19.44
N ALA A 200 -18.34 3.14 -19.27
CA ALA A 200 -18.59 1.72 -19.13
C ALA A 200 -17.55 1.14 -18.17
N PHE A 201 -17.91 0.12 -17.41
CA PHE A 201 -16.99 -0.55 -16.50
C PHE A 201 -17.38 -2.00 -16.26
N ALA A 202 -16.37 -2.87 -16.24
CA ALA A 202 -16.48 -4.26 -15.84
C ALA A 202 -16.43 -4.43 -14.33
N LEU A 203 -17.42 -5.13 -13.78
CA LEU A 203 -17.45 -5.60 -12.41
C LEU A 203 -16.82 -7.00 -12.30
N PRO A 204 -16.26 -7.37 -11.14
CA PRO A 204 -15.83 -8.73 -10.89
C PRO A 204 -16.94 -9.75 -11.22
N GLY A 205 -16.59 -10.86 -11.87
CA GLY A 205 -17.53 -11.93 -12.19
C GLY A 205 -18.30 -11.76 -13.51
N GLY A 206 -17.95 -10.77 -14.35
CA GLY A 206 -18.40 -10.73 -15.76
C GLY A 206 -19.58 -9.80 -16.06
N THR A 207 -20.13 -9.11 -15.06
CA THR A 207 -21.12 -8.05 -15.30
C THR A 207 -20.44 -6.79 -15.82
N ILE A 208 -20.84 -6.30 -16.97
CA ILE A 208 -20.40 -5.03 -17.55
C ILE A 208 -21.56 -4.03 -17.43
N VAL A 209 -21.27 -2.85 -16.90
CA VAL A 209 -22.24 -1.74 -16.85
C VAL A 209 -21.89 -0.74 -17.93
N ILE A 210 -22.90 -0.32 -18.71
CA ILE A 210 -22.78 0.73 -19.72
C ILE A 210 -23.73 1.89 -19.38
N THR A 211 -23.22 3.12 -19.44
CA THR A 211 -24.07 4.30 -19.18
C THR A 211 -24.85 4.71 -20.41
N ASP A 212 -26.07 5.22 -20.20
CA ASP A 212 -26.91 5.76 -21.29
C ASP A 212 -26.19 6.89 -22.04
N ALA A 213 -25.38 7.68 -21.33
CA ALA A 213 -24.57 8.73 -21.93
C ALA A 213 -23.49 8.18 -22.87
N LEU A 214 -22.93 6.98 -22.63
CA LEU A 214 -22.01 6.35 -23.57
C LEU A 214 -22.75 5.89 -24.83
N VAL A 215 -23.91 5.25 -24.65
CA VAL A 215 -24.75 4.79 -25.78
C VAL A 215 -25.14 5.96 -26.68
N ARG A 216 -25.45 7.12 -26.10
CA ARG A 216 -25.81 8.36 -26.83
C ARG A 216 -24.60 9.09 -27.44
N LEU A 217 -23.41 8.90 -26.87
CA LEU A 217 -22.16 9.51 -27.39
C LEU A 217 -21.64 8.74 -28.62
N ALA A 218 -21.79 7.42 -28.62
CA ALA A 218 -21.34 6.58 -29.72
C ALA A 218 -22.13 6.86 -30.99
N GLU A 219 -21.42 6.99 -32.12
CA GLU A 219 -22.04 7.21 -33.43
C GLU A 219 -22.59 5.94 -34.06
N ASN A 220 -22.05 4.78 -33.66
CA ASN A 220 -22.43 3.49 -34.20
C ASN A 220 -22.18 2.38 -33.16
N ASP A 221 -22.77 1.21 -33.43
CA ASP A 221 -22.66 0.04 -32.54
C ASP A 221 -21.24 -0.53 -32.47
N ALA A 222 -20.42 -0.30 -33.50
CA ALA A 222 -19.04 -0.77 -33.51
C ALA A 222 -18.16 -0.02 -32.50
N GLN A 223 -18.41 1.27 -32.28
CA GLN A 223 -17.78 2.05 -31.20
C GLN A 223 -18.17 1.54 -29.81
N ILE A 224 -19.44 1.17 -29.60
CA ILE A 224 -19.89 0.54 -28.35
C ILE A 224 -19.20 -0.82 -28.18
N SER A 225 -19.21 -1.65 -29.22
CA SER A 225 -18.57 -2.97 -29.22
C SER A 225 -17.07 -2.88 -28.93
N ALA A 226 -16.39 -1.84 -29.41
CA ALA A 226 -14.98 -1.59 -29.12
C ALA A 226 -14.73 -1.33 -27.62
N VAL A 227 -15.58 -0.52 -26.97
CA VAL A 227 -15.51 -0.33 -25.51
C VAL A 227 -15.85 -1.63 -24.77
N LEU A 228 -16.87 -2.38 -25.20
CA LEU A 228 -17.21 -3.65 -24.57
C LEU A 228 -16.08 -4.68 -24.69
N ALA A 229 -15.36 -4.74 -25.81
CA ALA A 229 -14.18 -5.59 -25.98
C ALA A 229 -13.07 -5.25 -24.98
N HIS A 230 -12.89 -3.96 -24.69
CA HIS A 230 -11.98 -3.46 -23.65
C HIS A 230 -12.42 -3.90 -22.25
N GLU A 231 -13.70 -3.73 -21.92
CA GLU A 231 -14.25 -4.17 -20.63
C GLU A 231 -14.15 -5.69 -20.42
N ILE A 232 -14.34 -6.49 -21.49
CA ILE A 232 -14.11 -7.94 -21.44
C ILE A 232 -12.65 -8.23 -21.11
N GLY A 233 -11.69 -7.46 -21.63
CA GLY A 233 -10.28 -7.55 -21.27
C GLY A 233 -10.04 -7.37 -19.78
N HIS A 234 -10.69 -6.39 -19.14
CA HIS A 234 -10.63 -6.21 -17.69
C HIS A 234 -11.18 -7.41 -16.91
N VAL A 235 -12.29 -8.00 -17.35
CA VAL A 235 -12.83 -9.24 -16.75
C VAL A 235 -11.83 -10.39 -16.92
N ARG A 236 -11.32 -10.59 -18.13
CA ARG A 236 -10.49 -11.75 -18.46
C ARG A 236 -9.17 -11.78 -17.69
N HIS A 237 -8.60 -10.60 -17.47
CA HIS A 237 -7.40 -10.40 -16.66
C HIS A 237 -7.70 -10.18 -15.17
N ARG A 238 -8.98 -10.19 -14.78
CA ARG A 238 -9.45 -10.05 -13.38
C ARG A 238 -8.99 -8.75 -12.73
N HIS A 239 -8.92 -7.67 -13.51
CA HIS A 239 -8.40 -6.38 -13.05
C HIS A 239 -9.21 -5.81 -11.87
N GLY A 240 -10.55 -5.88 -11.94
CA GLY A 240 -11.42 -5.46 -10.84
C GLY A 240 -11.18 -6.23 -9.54
N LEU A 241 -10.99 -7.55 -9.61
CA LEU A 241 -10.65 -8.37 -8.44
C LEU A 241 -9.27 -8.01 -7.88
N ARG A 242 -8.26 -7.83 -8.75
CA ARG A 242 -6.91 -7.41 -8.33
C ARG A 242 -6.96 -6.08 -7.58
N LEU A 243 -7.70 -5.09 -8.10
CA LEU A 243 -7.88 -3.81 -7.42
C LEU A 243 -8.61 -3.96 -6.08
N ALA A 244 -9.64 -4.82 -6.01
CA ALA A 244 -10.36 -5.08 -4.77
C ALA A 244 -9.43 -5.68 -3.69
N ILE A 245 -8.59 -6.64 -4.07
CA ILE A 245 -7.60 -7.25 -3.17
C ILE A 245 -6.55 -6.22 -2.73
N GLN A 246 -6.07 -5.36 -3.65
CA GLN A 246 -5.13 -4.28 -3.32
C GLN A 246 -5.73 -3.31 -2.31
N ALA A 247 -6.96 -2.86 -2.54
CA ALA A 247 -7.67 -1.95 -1.65
C ALA A 247 -7.91 -2.58 -0.27
N ALA A 248 -8.32 -3.85 -0.22
CA ALA A 248 -8.48 -4.59 1.03
C ALA A 248 -7.16 -4.77 1.78
N GLY A 249 -6.07 -5.09 1.07
CA GLY A 249 -4.73 -5.22 1.65
C GLY A 249 -4.20 -3.90 2.21
N LEU A 250 -4.43 -2.79 1.50
CA LEU A 250 -4.07 -1.45 1.97
C LEU A 250 -4.89 -1.06 3.22
N ALA A 251 -6.20 -1.32 3.21
CA ALA A 251 -7.06 -1.06 4.38
C ALA A 251 -6.61 -1.88 5.60
N ALA A 252 -6.26 -3.16 5.41
CA ALA A 252 -5.71 -4.00 6.47
C ALA A 252 -4.39 -3.47 7.02
N LEU A 253 -3.49 -2.98 6.15
CA LEU A 253 -2.23 -2.38 6.57
C LEU A 253 -2.45 -1.11 7.40
N ILE A 254 -3.34 -0.21 6.96
CA ILE A 254 -3.67 1.03 7.68
C ILE A 254 -4.25 0.70 9.06
N ALA A 255 -5.17 -0.25 9.14
CA ALA A 255 -5.79 -0.64 10.39
C ALA A 255 -4.77 -1.27 11.36
N ALA A 256 -3.88 -2.13 10.86
CA ALA A 256 -2.79 -2.70 11.65
C ALA A 256 -1.86 -1.63 12.24
N LEU A 257 -1.60 -0.56 11.48
CA LEU A 257 -0.80 0.59 11.96
C LEU A 257 -1.56 1.47 12.96
N ALA A 258 -2.88 1.60 12.79
CA ALA A 258 -3.75 2.35 13.69
C ALA A 258 -4.05 1.59 15.00
N GLY A 259 -3.78 0.28 15.04
CA GLY A 259 -4.20 -0.59 16.14
C GLY A 259 -5.67 -0.99 16.11
N ASP A 260 -6.35 -0.76 14.97
CA ASP A 260 -7.76 -1.04 14.77
C ASP A 260 -7.97 -2.37 14.03
N ALA A 261 -9.08 -3.05 14.32
CA ALA A 261 -9.49 -4.24 13.58
C ALA A 261 -10.33 -3.85 12.36
N VAL A 262 -10.00 -4.39 11.18
CA VAL A 262 -10.85 -4.25 10.00
C VAL A 262 -12.03 -5.21 10.09
N SER A 263 -13.24 -4.66 10.11
CA SER A 263 -14.46 -5.47 9.95
C SER A 263 -14.71 -5.80 8.49
N ILE A 264 -15.06 -7.06 8.21
CA ILE A 264 -15.46 -7.54 6.89
C ILE A 264 -16.65 -6.73 6.35
N THR A 265 -17.58 -6.33 7.22
CA THR A 265 -18.73 -5.49 6.86
C THR A 265 -18.29 -4.10 6.42
N GLY A 266 -17.26 -3.53 7.05
CA GLY A 266 -16.69 -2.24 6.66
C GLY A 266 -16.08 -2.28 5.26
N LEU A 267 -15.29 -3.32 4.97
CA LEU A 267 -14.70 -3.54 3.64
C LEU A 267 -15.78 -3.70 2.56
N ALA A 268 -16.85 -4.44 2.85
CA ALA A 268 -17.95 -4.64 1.90
C ALA A 268 -18.64 -3.32 1.49
N VAL A 269 -18.65 -2.32 2.37
CA VAL A 269 -19.22 -0.99 2.08
C VAL A 269 -18.21 -0.09 1.35
N THR A 270 -16.93 -0.13 1.72
CA THR A 270 -15.91 0.80 1.19
C THR A 270 -15.29 0.35 -0.14
N LEU A 271 -15.19 -0.97 -0.37
CA LEU A 271 -14.56 -1.52 -1.58
C LEU A 271 -15.28 -1.10 -2.87
N PRO A 272 -16.62 -1.17 -2.98
CA PRO A 272 -17.33 -0.73 -4.18
C PRO A 272 -17.02 0.72 -4.56
N THR A 273 -17.04 1.63 -3.58
CA THR A 273 -16.72 3.05 -3.80
C THR A 273 -15.26 3.26 -4.20
N ALA A 274 -14.33 2.52 -3.59
CA ALA A 274 -12.91 2.60 -3.92
C ALA A 274 -12.65 2.10 -5.35
N LEU A 275 -13.31 1.02 -5.77
CA LEU A 275 -13.19 0.46 -7.12
C LEU A 275 -13.68 1.44 -8.20
N LEU A 276 -14.80 2.11 -7.95
CA LEU A 276 -15.34 3.12 -8.88
C LEU A 276 -14.46 4.35 -9.02
N GLN A 277 -13.74 4.71 -7.95
CA GLN A 277 -12.84 5.86 -7.93
C GLN A 277 -11.42 5.50 -8.36
N SER A 278 -11.05 4.22 -8.33
CA SER A 278 -9.72 3.77 -8.72
C SER A 278 -9.58 3.78 -10.25
N GLY A 279 -8.55 4.48 -10.73
CA GLY A 279 -8.10 4.34 -12.10
C GLY A 279 -7.26 3.08 -12.27
N TYR A 280 -7.39 2.43 -13.42
CA TYR A 280 -6.51 1.32 -13.77
C TYR A 280 -5.10 1.84 -14.06
N SER A 281 -4.09 1.05 -13.68
CA SER A 281 -2.70 1.37 -13.99
C SER A 281 -2.47 1.24 -15.50
N ARG A 282 -1.41 1.90 -16.02
CA ARG A 282 -1.05 1.83 -17.44
C ARG A 282 -0.86 0.39 -17.93
N GLN A 283 -0.33 -0.48 -17.08
CA GLN A 283 -0.14 -1.89 -17.40
C GLN A 283 -1.47 -2.63 -17.56
N LEU A 284 -2.46 -2.36 -16.69
CA LEU A 284 -3.78 -2.99 -16.78
C LEU A 284 -4.54 -2.50 -18.02
N GLU A 285 -4.42 -1.21 -18.37
CA GLU A 285 -4.97 -0.69 -19.63
C GLU A 285 -4.31 -1.33 -20.85
N ASP A 286 -2.98 -1.54 -20.82
CA ASP A 286 -2.24 -2.19 -21.91
C ASP A 286 -2.68 -3.64 -22.14
N GLU A 287 -2.87 -4.40 -21.05
CA GLU A 287 -3.41 -5.76 -21.10
C GLU A 287 -4.83 -5.78 -21.70
N ALA A 288 -5.71 -4.88 -21.26
CA ALA A 288 -7.08 -4.78 -21.73
C ALA A 288 -7.17 -4.33 -23.20
N ASP A 289 -6.42 -3.30 -23.61
CA ASP A 289 -6.36 -2.81 -24.99
C ASP A 289 -5.83 -3.92 -25.93
N THR A 290 -4.77 -4.62 -25.52
CA THR A 290 -4.18 -5.72 -26.32
C THR A 290 -5.18 -6.85 -26.53
N TYR A 291 -5.91 -7.22 -25.49
CA TYR A 291 -6.99 -8.19 -25.58
C TYR A 291 -8.11 -7.69 -26.52
N ALA A 292 -8.57 -6.45 -26.31
CA ALA A 292 -9.66 -5.85 -27.06
C ALA A 292 -9.38 -5.81 -28.56
N PHE A 293 -8.19 -5.34 -28.97
CA PHE A 293 -7.85 -5.19 -30.39
C PHE A 293 -7.75 -6.54 -31.08
N ARG A 294 -7.17 -7.55 -30.41
CA ARG A 294 -7.16 -8.92 -30.90
C ARG A 294 -8.59 -9.45 -31.06
N ARG A 295 -9.43 -9.24 -30.05
CA ARG A 295 -10.78 -9.78 -30.04
C ARG A 295 -11.69 -9.11 -31.09
N LEU A 296 -11.60 -7.80 -31.24
CA LEU A 296 -12.31 -7.06 -32.29
C LEU A 296 -11.94 -7.60 -33.67
N LYS A 297 -10.64 -7.83 -33.92
CA LYS A 297 -10.17 -8.42 -35.17
C LYS A 297 -10.73 -9.81 -35.43
N GLU A 298 -10.74 -10.68 -34.41
CA GLU A 298 -11.30 -12.04 -34.53
C GLU A 298 -12.76 -12.06 -34.96
N ILE A 299 -13.54 -11.04 -34.56
CA ILE A 299 -14.95 -10.91 -34.93
C ILE A 299 -15.19 -10.00 -36.14
N GLY A 300 -14.12 -9.56 -36.82
CA GLY A 300 -14.20 -8.74 -38.04
C GLY A 300 -14.49 -7.25 -37.80
N LEU A 301 -14.33 -6.75 -36.57
CA LEU A 301 -14.43 -5.33 -36.24
C LEU A 301 -13.05 -4.66 -36.19
N SER A 302 -12.98 -3.44 -36.71
CA SER A 302 -11.74 -2.65 -36.73
C SER A 302 -11.44 -2.06 -35.34
N PRO A 303 -10.21 -2.22 -34.80
CA PRO A 303 -9.79 -1.53 -33.58
C PRO A 303 -9.85 0.01 -33.68
N LYS A 304 -9.92 0.58 -34.90
CA LYS A 304 -10.09 2.02 -35.11
C LYS A 304 -11.35 2.58 -34.45
N TYR A 305 -12.41 1.78 -34.30
CA TYR A 305 -13.61 2.21 -33.58
C TYR A 305 -13.33 2.54 -32.11
N PHE A 306 -12.33 1.90 -31.50
CA PHE A 306 -11.85 2.25 -30.17
C PHE A 306 -11.17 3.63 -30.14
N ALA A 307 -10.31 3.91 -31.11
CA ALA A 307 -9.67 5.22 -31.25
C ALA A 307 -10.71 6.33 -31.43
N GLU A 308 -11.71 6.11 -32.28
CA GLU A 308 -12.78 7.06 -32.55
C GLU A 308 -13.61 7.41 -31.31
N ILE A 309 -14.02 6.40 -30.52
CA ILE A 309 -14.82 6.64 -29.33
C ILE A 309 -14.00 7.30 -28.21
N LEU A 310 -12.72 6.94 -28.05
CA LEU A 310 -11.82 7.63 -27.11
C LEU A 310 -11.65 9.11 -27.48
N ALA A 311 -11.45 9.42 -28.76
CA ALA A 311 -11.33 10.80 -29.23
C ALA A 311 -12.61 11.61 -28.96
N ARG A 312 -13.79 10.99 -29.09
CA ARG A 312 -15.09 11.62 -28.74
C ARG A 312 -15.21 11.91 -27.26
N MET A 313 -14.86 10.95 -26.41
CA MET A 313 -14.88 11.13 -24.96
C MET A 313 -13.93 12.24 -24.53
N GLU A 314 -12.76 12.33 -25.16
CA GLU A 314 -11.80 13.42 -24.92
C GLU A 314 -12.36 14.78 -25.35
N GLY A 315 -12.97 14.85 -26.54
CA GLY A 315 -13.64 16.04 -27.04
C GLY A 315 -14.75 16.53 -26.11
N GLN A 316 -15.60 15.62 -25.61
CA GLN A 316 -16.66 15.95 -24.65
C GLN A 316 -16.09 16.47 -23.32
N LYS A 317 -14.99 15.87 -22.82
CA LYS A 317 -14.31 16.32 -21.59
C LYS A 317 -13.74 17.73 -21.74
N ARG A 318 -13.07 18.01 -22.87
CA ARG A 318 -12.51 19.34 -23.18
C ARG A 318 -13.62 20.40 -23.34
N GLY A 319 -14.72 20.06 -24.02
CA GLY A 319 -15.88 20.95 -24.18
C GLY A 319 -16.53 21.33 -22.84
N ARG A 320 -16.66 20.37 -21.91
CA ARG A 320 -17.14 20.64 -20.54
C ARG A 320 -16.19 21.51 -19.72
N ALA A 321 -14.88 21.34 -19.88
CA ALA A 321 -13.88 22.13 -19.18
C ALA A 321 -13.82 23.59 -19.68
N ALA A 322 -14.06 23.81 -20.98
CA ALA A 322 -14.06 25.15 -21.58
C ALA A 322 -15.36 25.95 -21.32
N GLY A 323 -16.46 25.28 -20.97
CA GLY A 323 -17.81 25.87 -20.82
C GLY A 323 -18.11 26.50 -19.46
N GLY A 324 -17.16 26.57 -18.53
CA GLY A 324 -17.20 27.36 -17.29
C GLY A 324 -18.57 27.50 -16.61
N THR A 325 -19.05 26.46 -15.91
CA THR A 325 -19.94 26.51 -14.72
C THR A 325 -20.35 25.07 -14.44
N ASP A 326 -19.52 24.33 -13.70
CA ASP A 326 -19.90 23.18 -12.87
C ASP A 326 -18.60 22.58 -12.31
N GLY A 327 -18.17 23.07 -11.14
CA GLY A 327 -16.98 22.63 -10.42
C GLY A 327 -17.05 21.20 -9.87
N ARG A 328 -17.76 20.28 -10.54
CA ARG A 328 -17.74 18.85 -10.26
C ARG A 328 -17.10 18.17 -11.46
N GLY A 329 -15.80 17.93 -11.40
CA GLY A 329 -15.11 17.07 -12.37
C GLY A 329 -15.85 15.74 -12.46
N GLY A 330 -16.61 15.54 -13.54
CA GLY A 330 -17.41 14.33 -13.72
C GLY A 330 -16.52 13.09 -13.76
N PHE A 331 -16.98 12.01 -13.14
CA PHE A 331 -16.32 10.70 -13.15
C PHE A 331 -16.59 10.00 -14.50
N GLY A 332 -16.05 10.55 -15.60
CA GLY A 332 -16.16 9.96 -16.93
C GLY A 332 -15.33 8.70 -17.11
N TYR A 333 -15.52 7.99 -18.23
CA TYR A 333 -14.65 6.88 -18.64
C TYR A 333 -13.16 7.25 -18.53
N LEU A 334 -12.80 8.47 -18.91
CA LEU A 334 -11.42 8.97 -18.85
C LEU A 334 -10.85 9.21 -17.45
N SER A 335 -11.66 9.11 -16.41
CA SER A 335 -11.21 9.19 -15.02
C SER A 335 -10.73 7.83 -14.52
N THR A 336 -11.35 6.74 -14.96
CA THR A 336 -10.96 5.36 -14.64
C THR A 336 -10.03 4.74 -15.68
N HIS A 337 -10.18 5.14 -16.95
CA HIS A 337 -9.42 4.72 -18.12
C HIS A 337 -8.81 5.93 -18.84
N PRO A 338 -7.62 6.42 -18.43
CA PRO A 338 -7.01 7.57 -19.08
C PRO A 338 -6.84 7.35 -20.60
N ALA A 339 -7.46 8.20 -21.42
CA ALA A 339 -7.17 8.24 -22.85
C ALA A 339 -5.81 8.89 -23.04
N THR A 340 -4.85 8.11 -23.53
CA THR A 340 -3.55 8.62 -23.93
C THR A 340 -3.46 8.62 -25.45
N ALA A 341 -2.69 9.56 -26.00
CA ALA A 341 -2.37 9.57 -27.43
C ALA A 341 -1.79 8.21 -27.88
N GLU A 342 -0.99 7.59 -27.01
CA GLU A 342 -0.43 6.25 -27.20
C GLU A 342 -1.50 5.17 -27.42
N ARG A 343 -2.58 5.15 -26.63
CA ARG A 343 -3.67 4.17 -26.80
C ARG A 343 -4.44 4.36 -28.10
N ILE A 344 -4.70 5.62 -28.47
CA ILE A 344 -5.33 5.97 -29.74
C ILE A 344 -4.44 5.51 -30.91
N GLU A 345 -3.14 5.79 -30.85
CA GLU A 345 -2.17 5.37 -31.87
C GLU A 345 -2.07 3.83 -31.96
N ARG A 346 -2.04 3.12 -30.83
CA ARG A 346 -2.07 1.66 -30.81
C ARG A 346 -3.32 1.08 -31.45
N ALA A 347 -4.49 1.66 -31.17
CA ALA A 347 -5.74 1.26 -31.82
C ALA A 347 -5.74 1.53 -33.34
N LEU A 348 -5.14 2.63 -33.79
CA LEU A 348 -5.04 2.98 -35.22
C LEU A 348 -4.01 2.14 -35.97
N SER A 349 -2.95 1.70 -35.30
CA SER A 349 -1.86 0.89 -35.84
C SER A 349 -2.04 -0.62 -35.61
N ALA A 350 -3.09 -1.02 -34.89
CA ALA A 350 -3.42 -2.42 -34.68
C ALA A 350 -3.62 -3.12 -36.04
N PRO A 351 -2.88 -4.20 -36.32
CA PRO A 351 -2.82 -4.83 -37.63
C PRO A 351 -4.09 -5.60 -37.99
#